data_AF-A0A1B3PHJ6-F1
#
_entry.id   AF-A0A1B3PHJ6-F1
#
_cell.length_a   1.000
_cell.length_b   1.000
_cell.length_c   1.000
_cell.angle_alpha   90.00
_cell.angle_beta   90.00
_cell.angle_gamma   90.00
#
_symmetry.space_group_name_H-M   'P 1'
#
loop_
_entity.id
_entity.type
_entity.pdbx_description
1 polymer ?
#
loop_
_entity_poly.entity_id
_entity_poly.type
_entity_poly.pdbx_seq_one_letter_code
_entity_poly.pdbx_strand_id
1 'polypeptide(L)' 'MDMIDSVMIFMLVGLAGATVISHRSGNEKRDVGLLAALTTLWGAGTAAALIA' A
#
# COMPACT_ATOMS: atom_id res chain seq x y z
N MET A 1 3.90 3.47 18.98
CA MET A 1 4.48 3.37 17.64
C MET A 1 5.84 4.01 17.67
N ASP A 2 6.84 3.27 17.24
CA ASP A 2 8.16 3.84 16.98
C ASP A 2 8.16 4.63 15.64
N MET A 3 9.31 5.18 15.28
CA MET A 3 9.46 5.92 14.03
C MET A 3 9.24 5.02 12.80
N ILE A 4 9.65 3.75 12.87
CA ILE A 4 9.55 2.81 11.76
C ILE A 4 8.09 2.42 11.54
N ASP A 5 7.35 2.07 12.59
CA ASP A 5 5.91 1.80 12.57
C ASP A 5 5.15 2.93 11.86
N SER A 6 5.48 4.18 12.23
CA SER A 6 4.84 5.38 11.68
C SER A 6 5.13 5.54 10.19
N VAL A 7 6.37 5.29 9.77
CA VAL A 7 6.78 5.31 8.35
C VAL A 7 6.09 4.20 7.57
N MET A 8 6.03 2.98 8.11
CA MET A 8 5.38 1.84 7.45
C MET A 8 3.90 2.08 7.22
N ILE A 9 3.19 2.59 8.24
CA ILE A 9 1.77 2.96 8.14
C ILE A 9 1.59 4.08 7.12
N PHE A 10 2.41 5.13 7.17
CA PHE A 10 2.30 6.24 6.22
C PHE A 10 2.52 5.79 4.78
N MET A 11 3.50 4.93 4.55
CA MET A 11 3.80 4.37 3.24
C MET A 11 2.65 3.48 2.74
N LEU A 12 2.03 2.68 3.63
CA LEU A 12 0.84 1.89 3.30
C LEU A 12 -0.34 2.77 2.88
N VAL A 13 -0.60 3.86 3.62
CA VAL A 13 -1.66 4.83 3.29
C VAL A 13 -1.39 5.48 1.93
N GLY A 14 -0.15 5.90 1.67
CA GLY A 14 0.24 6.48 0.39
C GLY A 14 0.04 5.52 -0.79
N LEU A 15 0.41 4.25 -0.60
CA LEU A 15 0.30 3.21 -1.63
C LEU A 15 -1.16 2.83 -1.91
N ALA A 16 -2.00 2.76 -0.88
CA ALA A 16 -3.45 2.62 -1.03
C ALA A 16 -4.07 3.82 -1.76
N GLY A 17 -3.66 5.04 -1.41
CA GLY A 17 -4.08 6.27 -2.08
C GLY A 17 -3.72 6.27 -3.57
N ALA A 18 -2.46 5.92 -3.90
CA ALA A 18 -1.99 5.80 -5.27
C ALA A 18 -2.79 4.76 -6.07
N THR A 19 -3.11 3.62 -5.46
CA THR A 19 -3.94 2.58 -6.08
C THR A 19 -5.34 3.10 -6.41
N VAL A 20 -5.98 3.80 -5.47
CA VAL A 20 -7.32 4.38 -5.67
C VAL A 20 -7.31 5.46 -6.74
N ILE A 21 -6.30 6.35 -6.74
CA ILE A 21 -6.17 7.41 -7.75
C ILE A 21 -5.92 6.79 -9.14
N SER A 22 -5.03 5.80 -9.24
CA SER A 22 -4.74 5.08 -10.48
C SER A 22 -6.00 4.39 -11.04
N HIS A 23 -6.77 3.73 -10.18
CA HIS A 23 -8.04 3.12 -10.54
C HIS A 23 -9.07 4.16 -11.04
N ARG A 24 -9.15 5.33 -10.40
CA ARG A 24 -10.07 6.41 -10.79
C ARG A 24 -9.65 7.15 -12.05
N SER A 25 -8.35 7.24 -12.32
CA SER A 25 -7.81 7.91 -13.50
C SER A 25 -8.01 7.12 -14.79
N GLY A 26 -8.58 5.91 -14.73
CA GLY A 26 -8.79 5.06 -15.90
C GLY A 26 -7.51 4.44 -16.44
N ASN A 27 -6.48 4.28 -15.61
CA ASN A 27 -5.24 3.59 -15.98
C ASN A 27 -5.51 2.14 -16.40
N GLU A 28 -4.54 1.54 -17.10
CA GLU A 28 -4.64 0.15 -17.53
C GLU A 28 -4.90 -0.77 -16.32
N LYS A 29 -5.92 -1.63 -16.45
CA LYS A 29 -6.34 -2.52 -15.35
C LYS A 29 -5.19 -3.40 -14.85
N ARG A 30 -4.25 -3.75 -15.72
CA ARG A 30 -3.06 -4.53 -15.35
C ARG A 30 -2.14 -3.75 -14.41
N ASP A 31 -1.88 -2.48 -14.71
CA ASP A 31 -1.00 -1.63 -13.90
C ASP A 31 -1.64 -1.31 -12.55
N VAL A 32 -2.96 -1.02 -12.55
CA VAL A 32 -3.74 -0.88 -11.32
C VAL A 32 -3.72 -2.17 -10.50
N GLY A 33 -3.84 -3.33 -11.16
CA GLY A 33 -3.77 -4.65 -10.51
C GLY A 33 -2.41 -4.95 -9.89
N LEU A 34 -1.32 -4.63 -10.58
CA LEU A 34 0.04 -4.76 -10.05
C LEU A 34 0.26 -3.83 -8.85
N LEU A 35 -0.20 -2.59 -8.93
CA LEU A 35 -0.10 -1.63 -7.83
C LEU A 35 -0.93 -2.07 -6.62
N ALA A 36 -2.13 -2.60 -6.86
CA ALA A 36 -2.97 -3.18 -5.81
C ALA A 36 -2.29 -4.40 -5.15
N ALA A 37 -1.70 -5.30 -5.94
CA ALA A 37 -0.96 -6.45 -5.42
C ALA A 37 0.28 -6.02 -4.59
N LEU A 38 0.97 -4.96 -5.02
CA LEU A 38 2.07 -4.40 -4.25
C LEU A 38 1.57 -3.80 -2.92
N THR A 39 0.43 -3.12 -2.96
CA THR A 39 -0.24 -2.54 -1.78
C THR A 39 -0.60 -3.62 -0.76
N THR A 40 -1.20 -4.71 -1.22
CA THR A 40 -1.59 -5.82 -0.33
C THR A 40 -0.37 -6.53 0.25
N LEU A 41 0.69 -6.74 -0.54
CA LEU A 41 1.93 -7.33 -0.06
C LEU A 41 2.60 -6.45 1.01
N TRP A 42 2.70 -5.14 0.76
CA TRP A 42 3.24 -4.20 1.75
C TRP A 42 2.39 -4.13 3.02
N GLY A 43 1.06 -4.15 2.87
CA GLY A 43 0.14 -4.18 3.99
C GLY A 43 0.28 -5.44 4.85
N ALA A 44 0.45 -6.60 4.21
CA ALA A 44 0.71 -7.86 4.91
C ALA A 44 2.04 -7.82 5.67
N GLY A 45 3.11 -7.30 5.05
CA GLY A 45 4.41 -7.11 5.70
C GLY A 45 4.35 -6.13 6.88
N THR A 46 3.61 -5.03 6.74
CA THR A 46 3.40 -4.05 7.81
C THR A 46 2.62 -4.66 8.97
N ALA A 47 1.54 -5.40 8.69
CA ALA A 47 0.78 -6.08 9.73
C ALA A 47 1.63 -7.13 10.47
N ALA A 48 2.43 -7.91 9.73
CA ALA A 48 3.35 -8.89 10.33
C ALA A 48 4.40 -8.20 11.23
N ALA A 49 4.98 -7.08 10.79
CA ALA A 49 5.97 -6.34 11.55
C ALA A 49 5.38 -5.69 12.83
N LEU A 50 4.15 -5.18 12.77
CA LEU A 50 3.49 -4.53 13.92
C LEU A 50 2.97 -5.52 14.98
N ILE A 51 2.84 -6.80 14.62
CA ILE A 51 2.37 -7.87 15.52
C ILE A 51 3.54 -8.67 16.10
N ALA A 52 4.74 -8.57 15.48
CA ALA A 52 5.98 -9.21 15.94
C ALA A 52 6.58 -8.51 17.16
#